data_AF-A0AAP3AM03-F1
#
_entry.id   AF-A0AAP3AM03-F1
#
_cell.length_a   1.000
_cell.length_b   1.000
_cell.length_c   1.000
_cell.angle_alpha   90.00
_cell.angle_beta   90.00
_cell.angle_gamma   90.00
#
_symmetry.space_group_name_H-M   'P 1'
#
loop_
_entity.id
_entity.type
_entity.pdbx_description
1 polymer ?
#
loop_
_entity_poly.entity_id
_entity_poly.type
_entity_poly.pdbx_seq_one_letter_code
_entity_poly.pdbx_strand_id
1 'polypeptide(L)'
;MQNSLSEAELPDETSQSRRAVSGYFMIEPWTTEETNEYDKLFKTCQTMVGQKIEQIVFYLNEDDIDFTEQPNEYGKSLLNAIELKISSETYCLGNLFFGKSYNGLNIIAGKTTDFENVEDKKPIFYPSEIVGQQITKTEIYWTKSLWGNYFVPQEIEFRTTSHFLVCSAIEVNGGQVNTPLTDELLIVENDLCLKKFQLGEFGLEINDRYVFNSLDELIENEKNIS
;
A
#
# COMPACT_ATOMS: atom_id res chain seq x y z
N MET A 1 -77.81 31.16 22.79
CA MET A 1 -77.71 29.81 22.18
C MET A 1 -76.50 29.85 21.27
N GLN A 2 -75.32 29.52 21.79
CA GLN A 2 -74.68 28.19 21.82
C GLN A 2 -73.99 27.82 20.51
N ASN A 3 -72.77 27.29 20.70
CA ASN A 3 -71.84 26.61 19.78
C ASN A 3 -70.84 27.53 19.06
N SER A 4 -69.53 27.24 18.95
CA SER A 4 -68.57 26.29 19.54
C SER A 4 -67.37 26.34 18.60
N LEU A 5 -66.20 26.77 19.04
CA LEU A 5 -64.94 26.47 18.35
C LEU A 5 -63.86 26.23 19.40
N SER A 6 -63.29 25.03 19.34
CA SER A 6 -62.29 24.44 20.20
C SER A 6 -60.93 25.10 20.04
N GLU A 7 -60.30 25.44 21.17
CA GLU A 7 -58.89 25.78 21.26
C GLU A 7 -58.06 24.50 21.07
N ALA A 8 -57.15 24.51 20.10
CA ALA A 8 -56.14 23.48 19.93
C ALA A 8 -54.91 23.89 20.75
N GLU A 9 -54.68 23.18 21.85
CA GLU A 9 -53.46 23.29 22.65
C GLU A 9 -52.26 22.71 21.87
N LEU A 10 -51.18 23.49 21.81
CA LEU A 10 -49.87 23.09 21.29
C LEU A 10 -49.22 22.10 22.27
N PRO A 11 -48.63 20.98 21.81
CA PRO A 11 -47.88 20.10 22.69
C PRO A 11 -46.47 20.61 22.96
N ASP A 12 -46.14 20.46 24.24
CA ASP A 12 -44.97 20.81 25.03
C ASP A 12 -43.61 20.35 24.45
N GLU A 13 -42.67 21.29 24.33
CA GLU A 13 -41.26 21.04 24.00
C GLU A 13 -40.50 20.52 25.22
N THR A 14 -40.60 19.22 25.54
CA THR A 14 -39.62 18.59 26.43
C THR A 14 -39.29 17.14 26.06
N SER A 15 -38.12 16.99 25.44
CA SER A 15 -37.10 15.94 25.65
C SER A 15 -36.45 15.57 24.32
N GLN A 16 -35.38 16.31 24.01
CA GLN A 16 -34.39 15.90 23.04
C GLN A 16 -33.68 14.64 23.54
N SER A 17 -34.28 13.48 23.30
CA SER A 17 -33.56 12.22 23.23
C SER A 17 -32.86 12.19 21.87
N ARG A 18 -31.67 12.81 21.81
CA ARG A 18 -30.70 12.51 20.75
C ARG A 18 -30.28 11.06 20.95
N ARG A 19 -31.03 10.12 20.37
CA ARG A 19 -30.51 8.78 20.11
C ARG A 19 -29.35 8.97 19.15
N ALA A 20 -28.15 8.96 19.69
CA ALA A 20 -26.96 8.67 18.93
C ALA A 20 -27.22 7.36 18.19
N VAL A 21 -27.40 7.45 16.87
CA VAL A 21 -27.31 6.28 16.02
C VAL A 21 -25.83 5.94 16.03
N SER A 22 -25.40 5.10 16.97
CA SER A 22 -24.10 4.43 16.83
C SER A 22 -24.27 3.48 15.65
N GLY A 23 -23.96 3.98 14.46
CA GLY A 23 -23.66 3.11 13.33
C GLY A 23 -22.44 2.31 13.74
N TYR A 24 -22.67 1.10 14.25
CA TYR A 24 -21.65 0.07 14.19
C TYR A 24 -21.39 -0.14 12.70
N PHE A 25 -20.30 0.43 12.18
CA PHE A 25 -19.71 -0.09 10.96
C PHE A 25 -19.28 -1.51 11.30
N MET A 26 -20.12 -2.48 10.97
CA MET A 26 -19.72 -3.88 11.00
C MET A 26 -18.62 -4.00 9.95
N ILE A 27 -17.38 -4.15 10.42
CA ILE A 27 -16.27 -4.56 9.56
C ILE A 27 -16.69 -5.92 9.00
N GLU A 28 -17.01 -5.99 7.70
CA GLU A 28 -17.20 -7.29 7.08
C GLU A 28 -15.87 -8.04 7.22
N PRO A 29 -15.88 -9.27 7.78
CA PRO A 29 -14.68 -10.06 7.85
C PRO A 29 -14.09 -10.21 6.46
N TRP A 30 -12.77 -10.18 6.35
CA TRP A 30 -12.10 -10.48 5.10
C TRP A 30 -12.62 -11.77 4.50
N THR A 31 -12.80 -11.76 3.19
CA THR A 31 -13.05 -12.95 2.41
C THR A 31 -11.89 -13.93 2.57
N THR A 32 -12.15 -15.20 2.32
CA THR A 32 -11.10 -16.23 2.29
C THR A 32 -10.03 -15.90 1.24
N GLU A 33 -10.41 -15.26 0.12
CA GLU A 33 -9.47 -14.83 -0.91
C GLU A 33 -8.53 -13.74 -0.40
N GLU A 34 -9.05 -12.67 0.22
CA GLU A 34 -8.23 -11.60 0.83
C GLU A 34 -7.27 -12.16 1.88
N THR A 35 -7.78 -13.03 2.75
CA THR A 35 -7.00 -13.68 3.81
C THR A 35 -5.83 -14.49 3.19
N ASN A 36 -6.10 -15.26 2.14
CA ASN A 36 -5.08 -16.07 1.48
C ASN A 36 -4.02 -15.20 0.77
N GLU A 37 -4.41 -14.11 0.13
CA GLU A 37 -3.46 -13.22 -0.55
C GLU A 37 -2.53 -12.50 0.43
N TYR A 38 -3.04 -11.99 1.54
CA TYR A 38 -2.19 -11.36 2.56
C TYR A 38 -1.31 -12.38 3.32
N ASP A 39 -1.81 -13.57 3.63
CA ASP A 39 -0.99 -14.66 4.20
C ASP A 39 0.16 -15.02 3.25
N LYS A 40 -0.14 -15.14 1.95
CA LYS A 40 0.85 -15.39 0.92
C LYS A 40 1.87 -14.26 0.82
N LEU A 41 1.45 -13.00 0.86
CA LEU A 41 2.34 -11.84 0.89
C LEU A 41 3.35 -11.93 2.05
N PHE A 42 2.87 -12.14 3.29
CA PHE A 42 3.75 -12.32 4.46
C PHE A 42 4.75 -13.45 4.24
N LYS A 43 4.27 -14.62 3.81
CA LYS A 43 5.12 -15.80 3.58
C LYS A 43 6.15 -15.56 2.48
N THR A 44 5.74 -14.97 1.36
CA THR A 44 6.63 -14.63 0.25
C THR A 44 7.75 -13.70 0.71
N CYS A 45 7.43 -12.61 1.42
CA CYS A 45 8.44 -11.70 1.98
C CYS A 45 9.40 -12.41 2.95
N GLN A 46 8.90 -13.32 3.79
CA GLN A 46 9.76 -14.10 4.70
C GLN A 46 10.70 -15.04 3.95
N THR A 47 10.24 -15.70 2.89
CA THR A 47 11.08 -16.64 2.10
C THR A 47 12.22 -15.95 1.34
N MET A 48 12.11 -14.64 1.09
CA MET A 48 13.13 -13.85 0.43
C MET A 48 14.32 -13.53 1.35
N VAL A 49 14.14 -13.58 2.67
CA VAL A 49 15.24 -13.35 3.62
C VAL A 49 16.30 -14.45 3.46
N GLY A 50 17.56 -14.03 3.32
CA GLY A 50 18.69 -14.92 3.02
C GLY A 50 18.93 -15.18 1.53
N GLN A 51 18.01 -14.75 0.65
CA GLN A 51 18.17 -14.84 -0.80
C GLN A 51 18.86 -13.60 -1.36
N LYS A 52 19.27 -13.64 -2.64
CA LYS A 52 19.89 -12.50 -3.33
C LYS A 52 18.96 -11.91 -4.37
N ILE A 53 18.92 -10.58 -4.44
CA ILE A 53 18.29 -9.87 -5.56
C ILE A 53 19.26 -9.93 -6.73
N GLU A 54 18.94 -10.73 -7.75
CA GLU A 54 19.80 -10.92 -8.92
C GLU A 54 19.63 -9.81 -9.94
N GLN A 55 18.40 -9.33 -10.13
CA GLN A 55 18.04 -8.32 -11.13
C GLN A 55 16.79 -7.55 -10.67
N ILE A 56 16.70 -6.30 -11.10
CA ILE A 56 15.49 -5.48 -11.02
C ILE A 56 15.16 -5.03 -12.45
N VAL A 57 13.91 -5.18 -12.88
CA VAL A 57 13.46 -4.81 -14.23
C VAL A 57 12.31 -3.84 -14.13
N PHE A 58 12.42 -2.71 -14.82
CA PHE A 58 11.34 -1.75 -15.00
C PHE A 58 10.78 -1.89 -16.42
N TYR A 59 9.49 -1.61 -16.60
CA TYR A 59 8.88 -1.46 -17.91
C TYR A 59 8.70 0.02 -18.18
N LEU A 60 9.41 0.56 -19.17
CA LEU A 60 9.47 1.99 -19.45
C LEU A 60 9.26 2.28 -20.93
N ASN A 61 8.86 3.51 -21.27
CA ASN A 61 8.81 3.94 -22.66
C ASN A 61 10.22 4.06 -23.23
N GLU A 62 10.35 3.99 -24.55
CA GLU A 62 11.67 4.01 -25.21
C GLU A 62 12.46 5.30 -24.95
N ASP A 63 11.77 6.41 -24.68
CA ASP A 63 12.37 7.72 -24.44
C ASP A 63 12.64 8.01 -22.95
N ASP A 64 12.27 7.11 -22.03
CA ASP A 64 12.49 7.29 -20.59
C ASP A 64 13.94 6.93 -20.21
N ILE A 65 14.76 7.95 -19.98
CA ILE A 65 16.21 7.81 -19.78
C ILE A 65 16.66 7.86 -18.32
N ASP A 66 15.81 8.34 -17.42
CA ASP A 66 16.13 8.58 -16.00
C ASP A 66 15.45 7.58 -15.05
N PHE A 67 14.80 6.57 -15.64
CA PHE A 67 14.02 5.53 -14.95
C PHE A 67 12.81 6.07 -14.19
N THR A 68 12.26 7.21 -14.61
CA THR A 68 11.02 7.75 -14.07
C THR A 68 10.03 8.02 -15.20
N GLU A 69 8.77 7.67 -14.98
CA GLU A 69 7.67 8.03 -15.88
C GLU A 69 7.02 9.36 -15.47
N GLN A 70 7.11 9.70 -14.18
CA GLN A 70 6.69 10.98 -13.63
C GLN A 70 7.90 11.73 -13.05
N PRO A 71 8.20 12.95 -13.52
CA PRO A 71 9.36 13.71 -13.05
C PRO A 71 9.31 14.02 -11.55
N ASN A 72 10.31 13.56 -10.80
CA ASN A 72 10.52 13.97 -9.41
C ASN A 72 12.00 13.76 -8.99
N GLU A 73 12.42 14.40 -7.91
CA GLU A 73 13.81 14.35 -7.43
C GLU A 73 14.02 13.33 -6.28
N TYR A 74 12.99 12.56 -5.93
CA TYR A 74 12.94 11.83 -4.66
C TYR A 74 12.93 10.32 -4.80
N GLY A 75 12.82 9.80 -6.02
CA GLY A 75 12.85 8.38 -6.31
C GLY A 75 12.63 8.11 -7.79
N LYS A 76 12.16 6.91 -8.09
CA LYS A 76 11.69 6.49 -9.43
C LYS A 76 10.20 6.29 -9.38
N SER A 77 9.45 7.12 -10.08
CA SER A 77 7.99 7.02 -10.16
C SER A 77 7.60 6.25 -11.41
N LEU A 78 6.88 5.15 -11.22
CA LEU A 78 6.49 4.20 -12.24
C LEU A 78 4.96 4.04 -12.23
N LEU A 79 4.37 3.88 -13.40
CA LEU A 79 2.94 3.62 -13.56
C LEU A 79 2.61 2.12 -13.57
N ASN A 80 3.63 1.27 -13.56
CA ASN A 80 3.49 -0.19 -13.56
C ASN A 80 4.35 -0.86 -12.50
N ALA A 81 4.04 -2.13 -12.21
CA ALA A 81 4.89 -3.02 -11.41
C ALA A 81 6.33 -3.16 -11.93
N ILE A 82 7.23 -3.44 -10.99
CA ILE A 82 8.61 -3.85 -11.28
C ILE A 82 8.75 -5.37 -11.17
N GLU A 83 9.76 -5.94 -11.82
CA GLU A 83 10.14 -7.33 -11.58
C GLU A 83 11.39 -7.38 -10.70
N LEU A 84 11.34 -8.22 -9.67
CA LEU A 84 12.49 -8.62 -8.88
C LEU A 84 12.84 -10.06 -9.22
N LYS A 85 14.06 -10.29 -9.68
CA LYS A 85 14.59 -11.64 -9.81
C LYS A 85 15.32 -12.02 -8.53
N ILE A 86 14.81 -13.00 -7.80
CA ILE A 86 15.36 -13.46 -6.53
C ILE A 86 15.54 -14.97 -6.61
N SER A 87 16.78 -15.45 -6.45
CA SER A 87 17.12 -16.89 -6.51
C SER A 87 16.56 -17.61 -7.74
N SER A 88 16.78 -17.02 -8.91
CA SER A 88 16.30 -17.48 -10.22
C SER A 88 14.78 -17.48 -10.43
N GLU A 89 13.99 -17.08 -9.44
CA GLU A 89 12.55 -16.84 -9.58
C GLU A 89 12.29 -15.37 -9.89
N THR A 90 11.23 -15.10 -10.66
CA THR A 90 10.79 -13.74 -10.99
C THR A 90 9.54 -13.42 -10.19
N TYR A 91 9.55 -12.26 -9.56
CA TYR A 91 8.44 -11.74 -8.78
C TYR A 91 8.02 -10.39 -9.35
N CYS A 92 6.72 -10.24 -9.64
CA CYS A 92 6.08 -8.97 -9.92
C CYS A 92 5.80 -8.27 -8.59
N LEU A 93 6.39 -7.10 -8.37
CA LEU A 93 6.08 -6.22 -7.26
C LEU A 93 5.39 -4.99 -7.82
N GLY A 94 4.11 -4.84 -7.48
CA GLY A 94 3.34 -3.70 -7.92
C GLY A 94 2.08 -3.50 -7.12
N ASN A 95 1.38 -2.42 -7.46
CA ASN A 95 0.12 -2.14 -6.84
C ASN A 95 -1.00 -2.79 -7.62
N LEU A 96 -1.69 -3.75 -6.99
CA LEU A 96 -2.77 -4.48 -7.62
C LEU A 96 -4.13 -3.87 -7.25
N PHE A 97 -4.19 -2.54 -7.16
CA PHE A 97 -5.48 -1.83 -7.18
C PHE A 97 -6.28 -2.33 -8.40
N PHE A 98 -7.59 -2.54 -8.20
CA PHE A 98 -8.56 -3.13 -9.14
C PHE A 98 -8.87 -4.64 -8.99
N GLY A 99 -8.29 -5.35 -8.02
CA GLY A 99 -8.82 -6.64 -7.57
C GLY A 99 -10.11 -6.46 -6.74
N LYS A 100 -11.15 -7.26 -6.99
CA LYS A 100 -12.33 -7.30 -6.08
C LYS A 100 -12.01 -7.86 -4.69
N SER A 101 -10.83 -8.46 -4.52
CA SER A 101 -10.44 -9.28 -3.37
C SER A 101 -9.07 -8.88 -2.79
N TYR A 102 -8.52 -7.72 -3.15
CA TYR A 102 -7.18 -7.29 -2.70
C TYR A 102 -6.97 -5.78 -2.92
N ASN A 103 -6.35 -5.10 -1.96
CA ASN A 103 -6.03 -3.67 -2.06
C ASN A 103 -4.58 -3.42 -1.62
N GLY A 104 -3.82 -2.63 -2.39
CA GLY A 104 -2.49 -2.16 -2.03
C GLY A 104 -1.33 -2.88 -2.74
N LEU A 105 -0.15 -2.75 -2.16
CA LEU A 105 1.11 -3.23 -2.73
C LEU A 105 1.35 -4.72 -2.47
N ASN A 106 1.56 -5.50 -3.54
CA ASN A 106 1.81 -6.94 -3.46
C ASN A 106 3.15 -7.35 -4.08
N ILE A 107 3.57 -8.58 -3.79
CA ILE A 107 4.63 -9.27 -4.50
C ILE A 107 4.20 -10.70 -4.86
N ILE A 108 4.09 -10.97 -6.16
CA ILE A 108 3.56 -12.23 -6.69
C ILE A 108 4.58 -12.88 -7.63
N ALA A 109 4.75 -14.19 -7.52
CA ALA A 109 5.57 -14.95 -8.46
C ALA A 109 5.00 -14.85 -9.90
N GLY A 110 5.82 -14.41 -10.83
CA GLY A 110 5.44 -14.12 -12.22
C GLY A 110 6.08 -12.83 -12.73
N LYS A 111 5.78 -12.49 -13.98
CA LYS A 111 6.25 -11.27 -14.63
C LYS A 111 5.23 -10.15 -14.50
N THR A 112 5.65 -8.89 -14.63
CA THR A 112 4.72 -7.75 -14.64
C THR A 112 3.66 -7.91 -15.75
N THR A 113 4.06 -8.40 -16.92
CA THR A 113 3.17 -8.66 -18.06
C THR A 113 2.05 -9.68 -17.79
N ASP A 114 2.16 -10.47 -16.73
CA ASP A 114 1.14 -11.46 -16.35
C ASP A 114 -0.01 -10.82 -15.56
N PHE A 115 0.21 -9.63 -14.98
CA PHE A 115 -0.71 -8.98 -14.04
C PHE A 115 -1.13 -7.58 -14.47
N GLU A 116 -0.30 -6.87 -15.24
CA GLU A 116 -0.55 -5.50 -15.67
C GLU A 116 -0.45 -5.33 -17.19
N ASN A 117 -1.14 -4.32 -17.71
CA ASN A 117 -0.99 -3.90 -19.08
C ASN A 117 0.21 -2.95 -19.22
N VAL A 118 1.20 -3.35 -20.02
CA VAL A 118 2.46 -2.62 -20.24
C VAL A 118 2.60 -2.17 -21.70
N GLU A 119 1.50 -1.73 -22.32
CA GLU A 119 1.43 -1.32 -23.73
C GLU A 119 2.61 -0.43 -24.14
N ASP A 120 3.31 -0.83 -25.22
CA ASP A 120 4.43 -0.15 -25.85
C ASP A 120 5.67 0.12 -24.96
N LYS A 121 5.74 -0.47 -23.76
CA LYS A 121 6.90 -0.38 -22.87
C LYS A 121 7.90 -1.53 -23.08
N LYS A 122 9.18 -1.24 -22.85
CA LYS A 122 10.27 -2.21 -22.94
C LYS A 122 10.82 -2.53 -21.55
N PRO A 123 11.22 -3.80 -21.28
CA PRO A 123 11.90 -4.15 -20.05
C PRO A 123 13.32 -3.59 -20.05
N ILE A 124 13.67 -2.86 -19.00
CA ILE A 124 14.98 -2.25 -18.80
C ILE A 124 15.53 -2.69 -17.44
N PHE A 125 16.78 -3.15 -17.42
CA PHE A 125 17.46 -3.50 -16.17
C PHE A 125 17.79 -2.25 -15.38
N TYR A 126 17.28 -2.17 -14.15
CA TYR A 126 17.52 -1.06 -13.25
C TYR A 126 18.83 -1.26 -12.46
N PRO A 127 19.82 -0.34 -12.57
CA PRO A 127 21.16 -0.52 -12.01
C PRO A 127 21.22 -0.12 -10.52
N SER A 128 20.50 -0.86 -9.67
CA SER A 128 20.47 -0.65 -8.21
C SER A 128 21.71 -1.23 -7.49
N GLU A 129 22.13 -0.57 -6.40
CA GLU A 129 23.20 -1.07 -5.51
C GLU A 129 22.80 -2.29 -4.68
N ILE A 130 21.50 -2.56 -4.53
CA ILE A 130 21.00 -3.75 -3.82
C ILE A 130 21.17 -5.03 -4.66
N VAL A 131 21.38 -4.90 -5.97
CA VAL A 131 21.55 -6.05 -6.87
C VAL A 131 22.85 -6.79 -6.54
N GLY A 132 22.75 -8.12 -6.42
CA GLY A 132 23.82 -9.04 -6.01
C GLY A 132 23.96 -9.20 -4.49
N GLN A 133 23.28 -8.37 -3.70
CA GLN A 133 23.34 -8.42 -2.24
C GLN A 133 22.33 -9.42 -1.68
N GLN A 134 22.65 -9.94 -0.48
CA GLN A 134 21.76 -10.84 0.25
C GLN A 134 20.77 -10.02 1.10
N ILE A 135 19.49 -10.34 0.97
CA ILE A 135 18.42 -9.75 1.78
C ILE A 135 18.59 -10.23 3.22
N THR A 136 18.69 -9.29 4.15
CA THR A 136 18.81 -9.55 5.59
C THR A 136 17.47 -9.35 6.30
N LYS A 137 16.60 -8.51 5.75
CA LYS A 137 15.28 -8.23 6.28
C LYS A 137 14.33 -7.82 5.16
N THR A 138 13.09 -8.27 5.26
CA THR A 138 11.95 -7.70 4.55
C THR A 138 11.00 -7.09 5.56
N GLU A 139 10.35 -5.99 5.22
CA GLU A 139 9.34 -5.34 6.06
C GLU A 139 8.19 -4.87 5.19
N ILE A 140 6.97 -5.05 5.66
CA ILE A 140 5.77 -4.52 4.99
C ILE A 140 5.23 -3.41 5.89
N TYR A 141 5.16 -2.21 5.35
CA TYR A 141 4.54 -1.08 6.01
C TYR A 141 3.10 -0.95 5.53
N TRP A 142 2.20 -1.02 6.49
CA TRP A 142 0.77 -0.97 6.31
C TRP A 142 0.25 0.42 6.65
N THR A 143 -0.86 0.81 6.05
CA THR A 143 -1.61 2.01 6.43
C THR A 143 -3.09 1.73 6.48
N LYS A 144 -3.85 2.62 7.11
CA LYS A 144 -5.30 2.50 7.17
C LYS A 144 -5.90 2.71 5.78
N SER A 145 -6.82 1.84 5.41
CA SER A 145 -7.59 1.99 4.17
C SER A 145 -8.41 3.29 4.18
N LEU A 146 -8.53 3.94 3.02
CA LEU A 146 -9.46 5.05 2.83
C LEU A 146 -10.91 4.59 2.66
N TRP A 147 -11.14 3.29 2.48
CA TRP A 147 -12.44 2.71 2.13
C TRP A 147 -13.06 1.86 3.24
N GLY A 148 -12.39 1.70 4.38
CA GLY A 148 -12.93 0.96 5.52
C GLY A 148 -11.96 0.84 6.68
N ASN A 149 -12.40 0.12 7.71
CA ASN A 149 -11.64 -0.08 8.94
C ASN A 149 -10.75 -1.32 8.83
N TYR A 150 -9.80 -1.28 7.92
CA TYR A 150 -8.81 -2.33 7.69
C TYR A 150 -7.49 -1.73 7.23
N PHE A 151 -6.40 -2.49 7.30
CA PHE A 151 -5.09 -2.09 6.84
C PHE A 151 -4.83 -2.57 5.41
N VAL A 152 -4.08 -1.78 4.66
CA VAL A 152 -3.58 -2.14 3.33
C VAL A 152 -2.06 -2.01 3.29
N PRO A 153 -1.35 -2.91 2.60
CA PRO A 153 0.09 -2.79 2.42
C PRO A 153 0.33 -1.60 1.50
N GLN A 154 1.13 -0.66 1.98
CA GLN A 154 1.47 0.55 1.24
C GLN A 154 2.91 0.51 0.76
N GLU A 155 3.80 -0.14 1.53
CA GLU A 155 5.22 -0.15 1.22
C GLU A 155 5.80 -1.52 1.54
N ILE A 156 6.69 -2.00 0.68
CA ILE A 156 7.48 -3.21 0.91
C ILE A 156 8.94 -2.81 0.82
N GLU A 157 9.67 -3.10 1.88
CA GLU A 157 11.08 -2.80 2.00
C GLU A 157 11.92 -4.07 2.00
N PHE A 158 12.99 -4.03 1.20
CA PHE A 158 14.06 -5.02 1.21
C PHE A 158 15.31 -4.36 1.77
N ARG A 159 15.86 -4.90 2.85
CA ARG A 159 17.15 -4.44 3.42
C ARG A 159 18.22 -5.50 3.24
N THR A 160 19.44 -5.01 3.06
CA THR A 160 20.68 -5.77 3.09
C THR A 160 21.57 -5.22 4.19
N THR A 161 22.82 -5.65 4.28
CA THR A 161 23.77 -5.11 5.25
C THR A 161 24.12 -3.63 5.00
N SER A 162 24.04 -3.15 3.76
CA SER A 162 24.52 -1.80 3.39
C SER A 162 23.54 -0.98 2.55
N HIS A 163 22.57 -1.62 1.91
CA HIS A 163 21.62 -0.97 0.99
C HIS A 163 20.19 -1.43 1.29
N PHE A 164 19.23 -0.65 0.82
CA PHE A 164 17.81 -0.98 0.88
C PHE A 164 17.11 -0.58 -0.41
N LEU A 165 15.93 -1.14 -0.60
CA LEU A 165 14.99 -0.80 -1.67
C LEU A 165 13.60 -0.73 -1.03
N VAL A 166 12.97 0.44 -1.05
CA VAL A 166 11.58 0.62 -0.65
C VAL A 166 10.75 0.84 -1.90
N CYS A 167 9.76 -0.02 -2.10
CA CYS A 167 8.70 0.17 -3.08
C CYS A 167 7.48 0.70 -2.34
N SER A 168 6.91 1.81 -2.78
CA SER A 168 5.82 2.51 -2.08
C SER A 168 4.70 2.85 -3.04
N ALA A 169 3.47 2.51 -2.66
CA ALA A 169 2.24 2.80 -3.39
C ALA A 169 1.77 4.25 -3.16
N ILE A 170 2.62 5.22 -3.50
CA ILE A 170 2.35 6.66 -3.36
C ILE A 170 2.62 7.40 -4.66
N GLU A 171 1.83 8.44 -4.91
CA GLU A 171 2.04 9.34 -6.05
C GLU A 171 2.84 10.55 -5.55
N VAL A 172 3.88 10.93 -6.29
CA VAL A 172 4.66 12.14 -6.03
C VAL A 172 4.55 13.06 -7.23
N ASN A 173 4.01 14.26 -6.99
CA ASN A 173 3.87 15.28 -8.02
C ASN A 173 4.47 16.60 -7.52
N GLY A 174 5.27 17.27 -8.36
CA GLY A 174 5.93 18.54 -8.00
C GLY A 174 6.81 18.45 -6.75
N GLY A 175 7.27 17.24 -6.40
CA GLY A 175 8.09 16.99 -5.22
C GLY A 175 7.34 16.90 -3.88
N GLN A 176 6.03 16.71 -3.93
CA GLN A 176 5.18 16.47 -2.78
C GLN A 176 4.41 15.16 -2.96
N VAL A 177 4.08 14.50 -1.84
CA VAL A 177 3.16 13.35 -1.86
C VAL A 177 1.78 13.89 -2.25
N ASN A 178 1.31 13.48 -3.43
CA ASN A 178 0.00 13.88 -3.95
C ASN A 178 -1.11 13.00 -3.37
N THR A 179 -0.92 11.68 -3.40
CA THR A 179 -1.80 10.71 -2.72
C THR A 179 -0.99 9.60 -2.05
N PRO A 180 -1.37 9.20 -0.82
CA PRO A 180 -0.72 8.10 -0.11
C PRO A 180 -1.19 6.71 -0.58
N LEU A 181 -2.25 6.58 -1.37
CA LEU A 181 -2.68 5.29 -1.93
C LEU A 181 -3.04 5.50 -3.39
N THR A 182 -2.25 4.91 -4.28
CA THR A 182 -2.37 5.03 -5.75
C THR A 182 -1.94 3.75 -6.43
N ASP A 183 -2.37 3.53 -7.67
CA ASP A 183 -1.86 2.46 -8.54
C ASP A 183 -0.42 2.71 -9.04
N GLU A 184 0.15 3.89 -8.79
CA GLU A 184 1.55 4.20 -9.07
C GLU A 184 2.53 3.66 -8.01
N LEU A 185 3.79 3.50 -8.42
CA LEU A 185 4.89 3.08 -7.56
C LEU A 185 5.97 4.14 -7.48
N LEU A 186 6.38 4.46 -6.26
CA LEU A 186 7.62 5.16 -5.96
C LEU A 186 8.66 4.16 -5.47
N ILE A 187 9.80 4.08 -6.15
CA ILE A 187 10.96 3.30 -5.72
C ILE A 187 12.00 4.24 -5.10
N VAL A 188 12.43 3.94 -3.87
CA VAL A 188 13.36 4.76 -3.09
C VAL A 188 14.49 3.92 -2.51
N GLU A 189 15.72 4.42 -2.64
CA GLU A 189 16.95 3.72 -2.21
C GLU A 189 17.89 4.65 -1.41
N ASN A 190 17.42 5.83 -1.00
CA ASN A 190 18.20 6.81 -0.25
C ASN A 190 17.44 7.32 0.99
N ASP A 191 18.11 7.25 2.15
CA ASP A 191 17.58 7.64 3.45
C ASP A 191 17.03 9.06 3.49
N LEU A 192 17.65 10.00 2.77
CA LEU A 192 17.21 11.40 2.77
C LEU A 192 15.79 11.52 2.19
N CYS A 193 15.49 10.76 1.13
CA CYS A 193 14.18 10.74 0.51
C CYS A 193 13.14 10.06 1.41
N LEU A 194 13.48 8.90 2.00
CA LEU A 194 12.59 8.23 2.96
C LEU A 194 12.25 9.14 4.14
N LYS A 195 13.24 9.87 4.70
CA LYS A 195 13.02 10.83 5.79
C LYS A 195 12.14 11.99 5.36
N LYS A 196 12.40 12.55 4.17
CA LYS A 196 11.65 13.70 3.67
C LYS A 196 10.17 13.37 3.46
N PHE A 197 9.88 12.18 2.96
CA PHE A 197 8.53 11.71 2.71
C PHE A 197 7.91 10.89 3.84
N GLN A 198 8.67 10.66 4.92
CA GLN A 198 8.22 9.89 6.07
C GLN A 198 7.73 8.49 5.64
N LEU A 199 8.55 7.81 4.85
CA LEU A 199 8.32 6.46 4.34
C LEU A 199 9.13 5.44 5.14
N GLY A 200 8.72 4.19 5.07
CA GLY A 200 9.28 3.07 5.79
C GLY A 200 9.29 3.33 7.30
N GLU A 201 10.44 3.05 7.93
CA GLU A 201 10.62 3.25 9.36
C GLU A 201 10.37 4.69 9.82
N PHE A 202 10.59 5.69 8.96
CA PHE A 202 10.37 7.10 9.30
C PHE A 202 8.88 7.47 9.35
N GLY A 203 8.00 6.66 8.77
CA GLY A 203 6.56 6.85 8.79
C GLY A 203 5.86 6.27 10.02
N LEU A 204 6.51 5.37 10.77
CA LEU A 204 5.91 4.66 11.91
C LEU A 204 5.42 5.59 13.03
N GLU A 205 6.15 6.68 13.28
CA GLU A 205 5.81 7.62 14.36
C GLU A 205 5.04 8.86 13.87
N ILE A 206 5.13 9.19 12.58
CA ILE A 206 4.76 10.52 12.07
C ILE A 206 3.67 10.48 10.99
N ASN A 207 3.52 9.36 10.27
CA ASN A 207 2.71 9.30 9.04
C ASN A 207 1.85 8.04 8.96
N ASP A 208 1.34 7.57 10.11
CA ASP A 208 0.40 6.44 10.23
C ASP A 208 0.83 5.18 9.44
N ARG A 209 2.10 4.79 9.60
CA ARG A 209 2.60 3.48 9.16
C ARG A 209 2.55 2.48 10.29
N TYR A 210 2.24 1.25 9.95
CA TYR A 210 2.14 0.13 10.89
C TYR A 210 2.94 -1.05 10.37
N VAL A 211 3.49 -1.84 11.28
CA VAL A 211 4.19 -3.08 10.98
C VAL A 211 3.54 -4.20 11.79
N PHE A 212 3.33 -5.34 11.13
CA PHE A 212 2.79 -6.54 11.74
C PHE A 212 3.69 -7.72 11.36
N ASN A 213 3.91 -8.65 12.28
CA ASN A 213 4.76 -9.82 12.05
C ASN A 213 4.03 -10.97 11.37
N SER A 214 2.68 -10.93 11.39
CA SER A 214 1.83 -11.96 10.80
C SER A 214 0.45 -11.42 10.43
N LEU A 215 -0.27 -12.22 9.64
CA LEU A 215 -1.67 -11.96 9.32
C LEU A 215 -2.56 -11.89 10.57
N ASP A 216 -2.35 -12.82 11.51
CA ASP A 216 -3.13 -12.86 12.75
C ASP A 216 -2.96 -11.58 13.58
N GLU A 217 -1.74 -11.06 13.65
CA GLU A 217 -1.46 -9.80 14.34
C GLU A 217 -2.16 -8.63 13.64
N LEU A 218 -2.11 -8.58 12.32
CA LEU A 218 -2.80 -7.56 11.53
C LEU A 218 -4.31 -7.59 11.80
N ILE A 219 -4.97 -8.74 11.63
CA ILE A 219 -6.42 -8.91 11.83
C ILE A 219 -6.84 -8.56 13.27
N GLU A 220 -6.02 -8.89 14.26
CA GLU A 220 -6.30 -8.51 15.65
C GLU A 220 -6.25 -6.99 15.84
N ASN A 221 -5.32 -6.30 15.19
CA ASN A 221 -5.21 -4.85 15.26
C ASN A 221 -6.35 -4.13 14.52
N GLU A 222 -6.90 -4.71 13.45
CA GLU A 222 -8.05 -4.13 12.73
C GLU A 222 -9.31 -3.99 13.59
N LYS A 223 -9.50 -4.89 14.56
CA LYS A 223 -10.61 -4.81 15.53
C LYS A 223 -10.57 -3.53 16.37
N ASN A 224 -9.43 -2.86 16.41
CA ASN A 224 -9.20 -1.64 17.17
C ASN A 224 -9.16 -0.37 16.28
N ILE A 225 -9.41 -0.50 14.97
CA ILE A 225 -9.55 0.67 14.08
C ILE A 225 -10.92 1.31 14.33
N SER A 226 -10.89 2.54 14.86
CA SER A 226 -12.07 3.37 15.16
C SER A 226 -12.55 4.16 13.94
#